data_AF-A0A352NNR1-F1
#
_entry.id   AF-A0A352NNR1-F1
#
_cell.length_a   1.000
_cell.length_b   1.000
_cell.length_c   1.000
_cell.angle_alpha   90.00
_cell.angle_beta   90.00
_cell.angle_gamma   90.00
#
_symmetry.space_group_name_H-M   'P 1'
#
loop_
_entity.id
_entity.type
_entity.pdbx_description
1 polymer ?
#
loop_
_entity_poly.entity_id
_entity_poly.type
_entity_poly.pdbx_seq_one_letter_code
_entity_poly.pdbx_strand_id
1 'polypeptide(L)' 'MRGKCHLKWPPDLRPGDVIEHRDLPGKSLVVESGPEEGLSGERYRVKMPDGKVVPVLKRNLIV' A
#
# COMPACT_ATOMS: atom_id res chain seq x y z
N MET A 1 2.47 -26.65 18.94
CA MET A 1 1.16 -26.25 18.34
C MET A 1 1.42 -25.20 17.27
N ARG A 2 1.04 -25.44 16.02
CA ARG A 2 1.24 -24.54 14.87
C ARG A 2 0.26 -23.35 14.98
N GLY A 3 0.71 -22.23 15.54
CA GLY A 3 -0.10 -21.03 15.74
C GLY A 3 0.10 -20.04 14.60
N LYS A 4 -0.78 -20.11 13.60
CA LYS A 4 -1.17 -19.05 12.64
C LYS A 4 -0.09 -18.00 12.34
N CYS A 5 0.55 -18.12 11.18
CA CYS A 5 1.25 -17.00 10.55
C CYS A 5 0.22 -15.88 10.37
N HIS A 6 0.13 -14.97 11.34
CA HIS A 6 -0.54 -13.70 11.16
C HIS A 6 0.25 -13.03 10.03
N LEU A 7 -0.31 -13.05 8.82
CA LEU A 7 0.01 -12.05 7.81
C LEU A 7 -0.20 -10.73 8.53
N LYS A 8 0.89 -10.18 9.09
CA LYS A 8 0.87 -8.89 9.74
C LYS A 8 0.40 -7.96 8.63
N TRP A 9 -0.83 -7.47 8.74
CA TRP A 9 -1.26 -6.35 7.91
C TRP A 9 -0.12 -5.34 7.96
N PRO A 10 0.34 -4.82 6.81
CA PRO A 10 1.42 -3.86 6.83
C PRO A 10 1.04 -2.77 7.84
N PRO A 11 2.00 -2.38 8.71
CA PRO A 11 1.76 -1.25 9.61
C PRO A 11 1.23 -0.08 8.80
N ASP A 12 0.42 0.79 9.42
CA ASP A 12 -0.14 1.94 8.69
C ASP A 12 0.98 2.67 7.96
N LEU A 13 0.85 2.68 6.63
CA LEU A 13 1.89 3.20 5.74
C LEU A 13 2.00 4.70 5.98
N ARG A 14 3.24 5.19 6.01
CA ARG A 14 3.54 6.60 6.23
C ARG A 14 3.92 7.26 4.91
N PRO A 15 3.61 8.56 4.74
CA PRO A 15 4.18 9.34 3.65
C PRO A 15 5.70 9.17 3.57
N GLY A 16 6.19 8.81 2.39
CA GLY A 16 7.60 8.51 2.12
C GLY A 16 7.95 7.01 2.11
N ASP A 17 7.09 6.13 2.62
CA ASP A 17 7.33 4.68 2.58
C ASP A 17 7.37 4.19 1.13
N VAL A 18 8.37 3.36 0.83
CA VAL A 18 8.51 2.67 -0.47
C VAL A 18 7.85 1.31 -0.35
N ILE A 19 6.95 1.02 -1.28
CA ILE A 19 6.10 -0.18 -1.30
C ILE A 19 5.94 -0.68 -2.73
N GLU A 20 5.39 -1.88 -2.91
CA GLU A 20 5.03 -2.43 -4.21
C GLU A 20 3.52 -2.61 -4.33
N HIS A 21 3.02 -2.60 -5.57
CA HIS A 21 1.64 -3.00 -5.85
C HIS A 21 1.61 -4.48 -6.23
N ARG A 22 0.65 -5.22 -5.68
CA ARG A 22 0.48 -6.66 -5.92
C ARG A 22 0.44 -7.03 -7.41
N ASP A 23 -0.29 -6.25 -8.20
CA ASP A 23 -0.45 -6.47 -9.64
C ASP A 23 0.64 -5.81 -10.51
N LEU A 24 1.61 -5.11 -9.91
CA LEU A 24 2.73 -4.48 -10.61
C LEU A 24 4.07 -4.88 -9.95
N PRO A 25 4.47 -6.16 -10.05
CA PRO A 25 5.71 -6.63 -9.46
C PRO A 25 6.92 -5.88 -10.02
N GLY A 26 7.86 -5.49 -9.16
CA GLY A 26 9.08 -4.78 -9.54
C GLY A 26 8.92 -3.28 -9.75
N LYS A 27 7.75 -2.70 -9.44
CA LYS A 27 7.53 -1.24 -9.45
C LYS A 27 7.44 -0.70 -8.04
N SER A 28 8.48 0.00 -7.62
CA SER A 28 8.48 0.79 -6.38
C SER A 28 7.50 1.95 -6.48
N LEU A 29 6.57 2.00 -5.55
CA LEU A 29 5.63 3.11 -5.33
C LEU A 29 6.02 3.82 -4.04
N VAL A 30 5.77 5.12 -3.96
CA VAL A 30 6.02 5.89 -2.75
C VAL A 30 4.70 6.35 -2.17
N VAL A 31 4.42 6.08 -0.90
CA VAL A 31 3.22 6.59 -0.24
C VAL A 31 3.32 8.11 -0.15
N GLU A 32 2.32 8.82 -0.65
CA GLU A 32 2.22 10.27 -0.53
C GLU A 32 1.32 10.67 0.64
N SER A 33 0.19 9.99 0.81
CA SER A 33 -0.78 10.28 1.87
C SER A 33 -1.76 9.12 2.13
N GLY A 34 -2.44 9.14 3.27
CA GLY A 34 -3.40 8.13 3.72
C GLY A 34 -3.10 7.59 5.13
N PRO A 35 -3.93 6.68 5.66
CA PRO A 35 -5.10 6.10 5.00
C PRO A 35 -6.27 7.09 4.87
N GLU A 36 -6.93 7.07 3.71
CA GLU A 36 -8.21 7.74 3.45
C GLU A 36 -9.33 6.69 3.46
N GLU A 37 -10.46 7.00 4.09
CA GLU A 37 -11.64 6.13 4.04
C GLU A 37 -12.28 6.23 2.64
N GLY A 38 -12.52 5.08 2.01
CA GLY A 38 -13.23 5.01 0.76
C GLY A 38 -14.33 3.95 0.79
N LEU A 39 -15.24 4.02 -0.18
CA LEU A 39 -16.40 3.13 -0.33
C LEU A 39 -16.11 1.62 -0.31
N SER A 40 -14.85 1.22 -0.48
CA SER A 40 -14.43 -0.19 -0.58
C SER A 40 -13.31 -0.55 0.42
N GLY A 41 -13.10 0.31 1.42
CA GLY A 41 -12.05 0.20 2.42
C GLY A 41 -10.99 1.30 2.33
N GLU A 42 -9.97 1.17 3.19
CA GLU A 42 -8.86 2.11 3.31
C GLU A 42 -8.04 2.21 2.02
N ARG A 43 -7.68 3.45 1.68
CA ARG A 43 -6.89 3.77 0.48
C ARG A 43 -5.70 4.63 0.85
N TYR A 44 -4.61 4.48 0.10
CA TYR A 44 -3.45 5.36 0.16
C TYR A 44 -3.25 6.01 -1.20
N ARG A 45 -2.81 7.26 -1.21
CA ARG A 45 -2.29 7.88 -2.42
C ARG A 45 -0.83 7.52 -2.54
N VAL A 46 -0.47 6.97 -3.69
CA VAL A 46 0.89 6.52 -3.97
C VAL A 46 1.38 7.19 -5.23
N LYS A 47 2.65 7.61 -5.21
CA LYS A 47 3.37 8.16 -6.34
C LYS A 47 4.03 7.02 -7.10
N MET A 48 3.67 6.90 -8.37
CA MET A 48 4.22 5.98 -9.33
C MET A 48 5.60 6.46 -9.84
N PRO A 49 6.44 5.57 -10.42
CA PRO A 49 7.75 5.95 -10.97
C PRO A 49 7.69 7.00 -12.09
N ASP A 50 6.56 7.10 -12.80
CA ASP A 50 6.29 8.12 -13.82
C ASP A 50 5.92 9.50 -13.22
N GLY A 51 5.87 9.60 -11.88
CA GLY A 51 5.53 10.80 -11.14
C GLY A 51 4.03 10.98 -10.90
N LYS A 52 3.16 10.11 -11.43
CA LYS A 52 1.72 10.20 -11.25
C LYS A 52 1.29 9.75 -9.86
N VAL A 53 0.33 10.44 -9.26
CA VAL A 53 -0.25 10.07 -7.96
C VAL A 53 -1.61 9.40 -8.20
N VAL A 54 -1.79 8.20 -7.63
CA VAL A 54 -3.05 7.44 -7.78
C VAL A 54 -3.51 6.87 -6.44
N PRO A 55 -4.83 6.79 -6.21
CA PRO A 55 -5.36 6.13 -5.02
C PRO A 55 -5.32 4.60 -5.20
N VAL A 56 -4.81 3.89 -4.21
CA VAL A 56 -4.71 2.43 -4.20
C VAL A 56 -5.24 1.89 -2.88
N LEU A 57 -5.99 0.78 -2.94
CA LEU A 57 -6.51 0.12 -1.74
C LEU A 57 -5.38 -0.51 -0.94
N LYS A 58 -5.41 -0.40 0.40
CA LYS A 58 -4.42 -0.99 1.31
C LYS A 58 -4.14 -2.46 1.02
N ARG A 59 -5.19 -3.23 0.69
CA ARG A 59 -5.09 -4.68 0.36
C ARG A 59 -4.28 -5.01 -0.90
N ASN A 60 -3.99 -4.02 -1.73
CA ASN A 60 -3.19 -4.18 -2.95
C ASN A 60 -1.73 -3.72 -2.77
N LEU A 61 -1.38 -3.20 -1.58
CA LEU A 61 -0.05 -2.72 -1.26
C LEU A 61 0.73 -3.80 -0.53
N ILE A 62 1.97 -4.01 -0.95
CA ILE A 62 2.93 -4.95 -0.37
C ILE A 62 4.11 -4.13 0.16
N VAL A 63 4.50 -4.37 1.40
CA VAL A 63 5.68 -3.77 2.04
C VAL A 63 6.83 -4.75 1.96
#